data_AF-A0A7S0W1K2-F1
#
_entry.id   AF-A0A7S0W1K2-F1
#
_cell.length_a   1.000
_cell.length_b   1.000
_cell.length_c   1.000
_cell.angle_alpha   90.00
_cell.angle_beta   90.00
_cell.angle_gamma   90.00
#
_symmetry.space_group_name_H-M   'P 1'
#
loop_
_entity.id
_entity.type
_entity.pdbx_description
1 polymer ?
#
loop_
_entity_poly.entity_id
_entity_poly.type
_entity_poly.pdbx_seq_one_letter_code
_entity_poly.pdbx_strand_id
1 'polypeptide(L)'
;GGGGGGGGGGGGLPSGLTYYFRLSVDPDTQRRRALGRMTDPEDPNGGSYHLEFDPPPDSDPALAARLVPVEDPQAADALLLQRTAAFCEEKAALDVWFGGLSNVVHVEANGAVDEVFGSLTGTIEEMRARKEEEEAARVAAEEAAEAARAEEEERREEER
;
A
#
# COMPACT_ATOMS: atom_id res chain seq x y z
N GLY A 1 -28.83 -26.49 22.48
CA GLY A 1 -28.58 -26.91 21.09
C GLY A 1 -27.79 -25.81 20.43
N GLY A 2 -26.55 -26.09 20.04
CA GLY A 2 -25.67 -25.13 19.40
C GLY A 2 -26.06 -24.83 17.96
N GLY A 3 -25.49 -23.75 17.44
CA GLY A 3 -25.47 -23.40 16.03
C GLY A 3 -24.30 -22.46 15.80
N GLY A 4 -23.15 -23.03 15.43
CA GLY A 4 -21.95 -22.28 15.08
C GLY A 4 -22.10 -21.60 13.71
N GLY A 5 -21.70 -20.35 13.64
CA GLY A 5 -21.43 -19.65 12.37
C GLY A 5 -19.94 -19.74 12.09
N GLY A 6 -19.59 -20.54 11.07
CA GLY A 6 -18.24 -20.92 10.72
C GLY A 6 -17.34 -19.77 10.28
N GLY A 7 -16.05 -19.95 10.52
CA GLY A 7 -14.98 -19.07 10.06
C GLY A 7 -14.95 -18.98 8.54
N GLY A 8 -15.01 -17.75 8.02
CA GLY A 8 -14.68 -17.43 6.65
C GLY A 8 -13.17 -17.36 6.48
N GLY A 9 -12.54 -18.50 6.25
CA GLY A 9 -11.13 -18.58 5.86
C GLY A 9 -10.93 -18.18 4.40
N GLY A 10 -10.29 -17.03 4.17
CA GLY A 10 -9.26 -16.83 3.14
C GLY A 10 -9.51 -17.30 1.70
N GLY A 11 -10.68 -17.06 1.11
CA GLY A 11 -11.02 -17.46 -0.26
C GLY A 11 -10.53 -16.52 -1.37
N GLY A 12 -9.33 -15.96 -1.26
CA GLY A 12 -8.74 -15.14 -2.34
C GLY A 12 -7.98 -15.98 -3.35
N LEU A 13 -7.97 -15.57 -4.62
CA LEU A 13 -7.19 -16.24 -5.67
C LEU A 13 -5.68 -16.11 -5.38
N PRO A 14 -4.90 -17.20 -5.54
CA PRO A 14 -3.44 -17.13 -5.43
C PRO A 14 -2.90 -16.21 -6.53
N SER A 15 -1.96 -15.35 -6.18
CA SER A 15 -1.40 -14.34 -7.05
C SER A 15 0.13 -14.45 -7.06
N GLY A 16 0.75 -14.20 -8.23
CA GLY A 16 2.21 -14.04 -8.33
C GLY A 16 2.72 -12.71 -7.78
N LEU A 17 1.81 -11.78 -7.46
CA LEU A 17 2.13 -10.58 -6.70
C LEU A 17 2.17 -10.95 -5.22
N THR A 18 3.25 -10.55 -4.55
CA THR A 18 3.35 -10.78 -3.10
C THR A 18 2.42 -9.84 -2.36
N TYR A 19 2.34 -8.56 -2.76
CA TYR A 19 1.56 -7.52 -2.09
C TYR A 19 0.94 -6.53 -3.08
N TYR A 20 -0.28 -6.07 -2.78
CA TYR A 20 -0.92 -4.95 -3.45
C TYR A 20 -1.39 -3.94 -2.41
N PHE A 21 -0.81 -2.73 -2.43
CA PHE A 21 -1.18 -1.65 -1.52
C PHE A 21 -2.15 -0.68 -2.16
N ARG A 22 -3.21 -0.37 -1.43
CA ARG A 22 -4.21 0.61 -1.81
C ARG A 22 -4.20 1.77 -0.84
N LEU A 23 -3.66 2.89 -1.31
CA LEU A 23 -3.63 4.16 -0.60
C LEU A 23 -4.95 4.89 -0.80
N SER A 24 -5.66 5.13 0.31
CA SER A 24 -6.91 5.89 0.32
C SER A 24 -6.62 7.26 0.93
N VAL A 25 -6.99 8.30 0.20
CA VAL A 25 -6.92 9.68 0.71
C VAL A 25 -8.32 10.27 0.60
N ASP A 26 -8.78 10.95 1.63
CA ASP A 26 -10.09 11.60 1.58
C ASP A 26 -10.11 12.73 0.52
N PRO A 27 -11.25 12.98 -0.14
CA PRO A 27 -11.33 13.96 -1.23
C PRO A 27 -10.90 15.38 -0.83
N ASP A 28 -11.18 15.79 0.40
CA ASP A 28 -10.84 17.12 0.89
C ASP A 28 -9.32 17.26 1.06
N THR A 29 -8.66 16.24 1.61
CA THR A 29 -7.20 16.18 1.74
C THR A 29 -6.53 16.09 0.37
N GLN A 30 -7.07 15.31 -0.58
CA GLN A 30 -6.57 15.29 -1.96
C GLN A 30 -6.61 16.68 -2.59
N ARG A 31 -7.73 17.38 -2.45
CA ARG A 31 -7.94 18.72 -2.98
C ARG A 31 -7.00 19.74 -2.34
N ARG A 32 -6.89 19.75 -1.02
CA ARG A 32 -5.96 20.65 -0.30
C ARG A 32 -4.52 20.43 -0.75
N ARG A 33 -4.06 19.18 -0.80
CA ARG A 33 -2.70 18.83 -1.27
C ARG A 33 -2.44 19.26 -2.71
N ALA A 34 -3.42 19.06 -3.60
CA ALA A 34 -3.25 19.38 -5.01
C ALA A 34 -3.16 20.89 -5.26
N LEU A 35 -4.00 21.67 -4.57
CA LEU A 35 -4.14 23.12 -4.77
C LEU A 35 -3.17 23.95 -3.91
N GLY A 36 -2.65 23.40 -2.82
CA GLY A 36 -1.73 24.10 -1.91
C GLY A 36 -0.25 24.01 -2.29
N ARG A 37 0.07 23.42 -3.44
CA ARG A 37 1.45 23.36 -3.95
C ARG A 37 1.93 24.73 -4.41
N MET A 38 3.10 25.09 -3.90
CA MET A 38 3.78 26.35 -4.17
C MET A 38 5.16 26.08 -4.75
N THR A 39 5.68 27.01 -5.54
CA THR A 39 7.05 26.98 -6.08
C THR A 39 7.74 28.32 -5.86
N ASP A 40 9.07 28.29 -5.82
CA ASP A 40 9.90 29.50 -5.76
C ASP A 40 10.15 30.02 -7.18
N PRO A 41 9.67 31.22 -7.54
CA PRO A 41 9.93 31.79 -8.87
C PRO A 41 11.42 32.15 -9.08
N GLU A 42 12.20 32.32 -8.01
CA GLU A 42 13.62 32.65 -8.07
C GLU A 42 14.51 31.41 -8.21
N ASP A 43 14.00 30.22 -7.87
CA ASP A 43 14.62 28.92 -8.13
C ASP A 43 13.63 27.99 -8.86
N PRO A 44 13.46 28.13 -10.18
CA PRO A 44 12.51 27.32 -10.95
C PRO A 44 12.87 25.82 -10.99
N ASN A 45 14.10 25.45 -10.66
CA ASN A 45 14.54 24.06 -10.55
C ASN A 45 14.50 23.56 -9.09
N GLY A 46 14.07 24.42 -8.17
CA GLY A 46 13.91 24.12 -6.76
C GLY A 46 12.78 23.13 -6.49
N GLY A 47 12.61 22.82 -5.21
CA GLY A 47 11.52 21.95 -4.74
C GLY A 47 10.15 22.62 -4.82
N SER A 48 9.09 21.80 -4.87
CA SER A 48 7.73 22.25 -4.57
C SER A 48 7.49 22.20 -3.08
N TYR A 49 6.81 23.21 -2.54
CA TYR A 49 6.46 23.30 -1.12
C TYR A 49 4.96 23.23 -0.93
N HIS A 50 4.53 22.91 0.28
CA HIS A 50 3.13 23.00 0.70
C HIS A 50 3.06 23.50 2.15
N LEU A 51 2.44 24.67 2.38
CA LEU A 51 2.43 25.30 3.71
C LEU A 51 1.90 24.40 4.83
N GLU A 52 0.92 23.54 4.54
CA GLU A 52 0.39 22.56 5.51
C GLU A 52 1.16 21.23 5.58
N PHE A 53 1.51 20.61 4.44
CA PHE A 53 1.98 19.22 4.40
C PHE A 53 3.48 19.05 4.12
N ASP A 54 4.15 20.11 3.66
CA ASP A 54 5.57 20.14 3.34
C ASP A 54 6.08 21.59 3.40
N PRO A 55 6.07 22.21 4.60
CA PRO A 55 6.35 23.64 4.73
C PRO A 55 7.78 23.98 4.31
N PRO A 56 8.02 25.20 3.79
CA PRO A 56 9.38 25.64 3.50
C PRO A 56 10.24 25.67 4.76
N PRO A 57 11.57 25.46 4.64
CA PRO A 57 12.47 25.40 5.78
C PRO A 57 12.51 26.73 6.56
N ASP A 58 12.42 26.64 7.89
CA ASP A 58 12.46 27.79 8.80
C ASP A 58 13.75 28.61 8.72
N SER A 59 14.82 28.02 8.18
CA SER A 59 16.11 28.68 7.97
C SER A 59 16.07 29.81 6.95
N ASP A 60 15.06 29.84 6.07
CA ASP A 60 14.84 30.91 5.10
C ASP A 60 13.39 31.44 5.16
N PRO A 61 13.09 32.37 6.10
CA PRO A 61 11.77 32.99 6.18
C PRO A 61 11.39 33.79 4.92
N ALA A 62 12.37 34.23 4.13
CA ALA A 62 12.11 34.98 2.90
C ALA A 62 11.56 34.08 1.79
N LEU A 63 11.94 32.79 1.78
CA LEU A 63 11.39 31.80 0.85
C LEU A 63 9.86 31.72 0.97
N ALA A 64 9.34 31.52 2.19
CA ALA A 64 7.89 31.45 2.43
C ALA A 64 7.11 32.65 1.88
N ALA A 65 7.70 33.86 1.93
CA ALA A 65 7.07 35.08 1.46
C ALA A 65 7.05 35.25 -0.06
N ARG A 66 7.97 34.59 -0.80
CA ARG A 66 8.07 34.67 -2.27
C ARG A 66 7.44 33.50 -3.01
N LEU A 67 7.04 32.45 -2.29
CA LEU A 67 6.36 31.29 -2.85
C LEU A 67 5.08 31.69 -3.61
N VAL A 68 4.90 31.12 -4.80
CA VAL A 68 3.71 31.33 -5.63
C VAL A 68 3.03 30.01 -5.96
N PRO A 69 1.70 29.99 -6.17
CA PRO A 69 1.01 28.79 -6.63
C PRO A 69 1.59 28.27 -7.94
N VAL A 70 1.73 26.95 -8.06
CA VAL A 70 2.26 26.30 -9.28
C VAL A 70 1.32 26.49 -10.47
N GLU A 71 0.01 26.45 -10.22
CA GLU A 71 -1.04 26.59 -11.22
C GLU A 71 -2.08 27.61 -10.76
N ASP A 72 -2.86 28.14 -11.71
CA ASP A 72 -4.05 28.92 -11.37
C ASP A 72 -5.02 28.05 -10.55
N PRO A 73 -5.44 28.47 -9.34
CA PRO A 73 -6.23 27.63 -8.44
C PRO A 73 -7.57 27.16 -9.03
N GLN A 74 -8.23 27.99 -9.86
CA GLN A 74 -9.53 27.63 -10.43
C GLN A 74 -9.38 26.62 -11.57
N ALA A 75 -8.41 26.84 -12.46
CA ALA A 75 -8.07 25.89 -13.50
C ALA A 75 -7.58 24.55 -12.93
N ALA A 76 -6.74 24.60 -11.88
CA ALA A 76 -6.22 23.42 -11.19
C ALA A 76 -7.34 22.61 -10.52
N ASP A 77 -8.32 23.27 -9.89
CA ASP A 77 -9.45 22.59 -9.25
C ASP A 77 -10.35 21.87 -10.26
N ALA A 78 -10.67 22.54 -11.37
CA ALA A 78 -11.45 21.93 -12.45
C ALA A 78 -10.74 20.72 -13.07
N LEU A 79 -9.43 20.85 -13.32
CA LEU A 79 -8.61 19.76 -13.86
C LEU A 79 -8.48 18.59 -12.86
N LEU A 80 -8.34 18.90 -11.57
CA LEU A 80 -8.29 17.89 -10.51
C LEU A 80 -9.59 17.08 -10.46
N LEU A 81 -10.75 17.74 -10.45
CA LEU A 81 -12.04 17.06 -10.47
C LEU A 81 -12.19 16.13 -11.68
N GLN A 82 -11.79 16.60 -12.87
CA GLN A 82 -11.81 15.78 -14.08
C GLN A 82 -10.89 14.55 -13.95
N ARG A 83 -9.66 14.74 -13.47
CA ARG A 83 -8.68 13.64 -13.28
C ARG A 83 -9.13 12.64 -12.23
N THR A 84 -9.68 13.10 -11.11
CA THR A 84 -10.21 12.23 -10.06
C THR A 84 -11.41 11.42 -10.56
N ALA A 85 -12.30 12.02 -11.35
CA ALA A 85 -13.42 11.29 -11.96
C ALA A 85 -12.93 10.18 -12.90
N ALA A 86 -11.99 10.49 -13.80
CA ALA A 86 -11.40 9.50 -14.71
C ALA A 86 -10.68 8.38 -13.95
N PHE A 87 -9.91 8.73 -12.92
CA PHE A 87 -9.25 7.75 -12.06
C PHE A 87 -10.27 6.81 -11.38
N CYS A 88 -11.36 7.35 -10.82
CA CYS A 88 -12.38 6.53 -10.17
C CYS A 88 -13.08 5.58 -11.13
N GLU A 89 -13.32 6.01 -12.38
CA GLU A 89 -13.91 5.17 -13.43
C GLU A 89 -12.99 4.00 -13.80
N GLU A 90 -11.73 4.28 -14.13
CA GLU A 90 -10.77 3.23 -14.52
C GLU A 90 -10.43 2.29 -13.36
N LYS A 91 -10.29 2.87 -12.16
CA LYS A 91 -9.96 2.11 -10.95
C LYS A 91 -11.05 1.11 -10.58
N ALA A 92 -12.32 1.33 -10.94
CA ALA A 92 -13.40 0.40 -10.60
C ALA A 92 -13.14 -1.03 -11.16
N ALA A 93 -12.60 -1.14 -12.37
CA ALA A 93 -12.24 -2.43 -12.96
C ALA A 93 -11.06 -3.09 -12.22
N LEU A 94 -10.07 -2.29 -11.82
CA LEU A 94 -8.93 -2.76 -11.03
C LEU A 94 -9.36 -3.22 -9.64
N ASP A 95 -10.27 -2.49 -8.99
CA ASP A 95 -10.81 -2.84 -7.68
C ASP A 95 -11.48 -4.22 -7.68
N VAL A 96 -12.22 -4.54 -8.73
CA VAL A 96 -12.84 -5.86 -8.90
C VAL A 96 -11.77 -6.94 -9.06
N TRP A 97 -10.74 -6.68 -9.86
CA TRP A 97 -9.67 -7.65 -10.10
C TRP A 97 -8.83 -7.90 -8.85
N PHE A 98 -8.31 -6.83 -8.24
CA PHE A 98 -7.49 -6.90 -7.03
C PHE A 98 -8.29 -7.36 -5.82
N GLY A 99 -9.58 -7.01 -5.71
CA GLY A 99 -10.45 -7.43 -4.60
C GLY A 99 -10.68 -8.95 -4.52
N GLY A 100 -10.42 -9.68 -5.61
CA GLY A 100 -10.41 -11.14 -5.61
C GLY A 100 -9.12 -11.76 -5.05
N LEU A 101 -8.09 -10.96 -4.78
CA LEU A 101 -6.81 -11.45 -4.24
C LEU A 101 -6.82 -11.41 -2.71
N SER A 102 -6.15 -12.37 -2.08
CA SER A 102 -6.04 -12.46 -0.61
C SER A 102 -5.01 -11.51 -0.01
N ASN A 103 -4.25 -10.77 -0.83
CA ASN A 103 -3.08 -9.99 -0.42
C ASN A 103 -3.22 -8.49 -0.65
N VAL A 104 -4.46 -7.99 -0.66
CA VAL A 104 -4.74 -6.53 -0.70
C VAL A 104 -4.54 -5.93 0.69
N VAL A 105 -3.75 -4.86 0.74
CA VAL A 105 -3.51 -4.07 1.96
C VAL A 105 -4.08 -2.67 1.74
N HIS A 106 -5.04 -2.29 2.57
CA HIS A 106 -5.62 -0.94 2.56
C HIS A 106 -4.86 -0.04 3.53
N VAL A 107 -4.43 1.12 3.05
CA VAL A 107 -3.67 2.10 3.83
C VAL A 107 -4.39 3.45 3.75
N GLU A 108 -4.70 4.02 4.91
CA GLU A 108 -5.26 5.36 5.01
C GLU A 108 -4.11 6.38 4.96
N ALA A 109 -4.07 7.20 3.91
CA ALA A 109 -2.94 8.05 3.54
C ALA A 109 -3.21 9.55 3.72
N ASN A 110 -4.03 9.91 4.71
CA ASN A 110 -4.39 11.30 5.04
C ASN A 110 -3.31 12.05 5.84
N GLY A 111 -2.41 11.31 6.52
CA GLY A 111 -1.33 11.85 7.35
C GLY A 111 -0.13 12.36 6.53
N ALA A 112 0.90 12.83 7.24
CA ALA A 112 2.13 13.31 6.60
C ALA A 112 2.83 12.18 5.83
N VAL A 113 3.63 12.54 4.82
CA VAL A 113 4.31 11.55 3.96
C VAL A 113 5.16 10.59 4.78
N ASP A 114 5.90 11.09 5.77
CA ASP A 114 6.76 10.26 6.62
C ASP A 114 5.96 9.28 7.50
N GLU A 115 4.78 9.69 7.99
CA GLU A 115 3.91 8.84 8.78
C GLU A 115 3.35 7.69 7.92
N VAL A 116 2.84 8.02 6.73
CA VAL A 116 2.31 7.03 5.78
C VAL A 116 3.43 6.09 5.31
N PHE A 117 4.62 6.63 5.06
CA PHE A 117 5.80 5.85 4.67
C PHE A 117 6.24 4.89 5.78
N GLY A 118 6.28 5.35 7.03
CA GLY A 118 6.58 4.52 8.19
C GLY A 118 5.56 3.39 8.37
N SER A 119 4.26 3.70 8.24
CA SER A 119 3.19 2.71 8.31
C SER A 119 3.30 1.65 7.20
N LEU A 120 3.59 2.06 5.96
CA LEU A 120 3.81 1.14 4.84
C LEU A 120 5.02 0.24 5.09
N THR A 121 6.13 0.82 5.54
CA THR A 121 7.37 0.09 5.79
C THR A 121 7.16 -0.98 6.87
N GLY A 122 6.54 -0.61 8.00
CA GLY A 122 6.22 -1.57 9.06
C GLY A 122 5.30 -2.70 8.56
N THR A 123 4.28 -2.36 7.77
CA THR A 123 3.39 -3.37 7.17
C THR A 123 4.14 -4.32 6.23
N ILE A 124 5.08 -3.81 5.43
CA ILE A 124 5.91 -4.63 4.54
C ILE A 124 6.81 -5.58 5.35
N GLU A 125 7.42 -5.08 6.43
CA GLU A 125 8.30 -5.87 7.30
C GLU A 125 7.56 -7.00 8.00
N GLU A 126 6.39 -6.72 8.60
CA GLU A 126 5.55 -7.73 9.24
C GLU A 126 5.11 -8.81 8.24
N MET A 127 4.70 -8.40 7.04
CA MET A 127 4.27 -9.34 6.02
C MET A 127 5.43 -10.19 5.49
N ARG A 128 6.61 -9.61 5.36
CA ARG A 128 7.83 -10.33 4.97
C ARG A 128 8.18 -11.40 6.01
N ALA A 129 8.19 -11.05 7.29
CA ALA A 129 8.44 -12.00 8.36
C ALA A 129 7.45 -13.18 8.32
N ARG A 130 6.15 -12.89 8.18
CA ARG A 130 5.10 -13.92 8.02
C ARG A 130 5.34 -14.83 6.81
N LYS A 131 5.80 -14.28 5.69
CA LYS A 131 6.10 -15.06 4.48
C LYS A 131 7.32 -15.96 4.64
N GLU A 132 8.35 -15.48 5.32
CA GLU A 132 9.53 -16.27 5.65
C GLU A 132 9.17 -17.44 6.60
N GLU A 133 8.29 -17.20 7.58
CA GLU A 133 7.76 -18.25 8.46
C GLU A 133 6.91 -19.28 7.70
N GLU A 134 6.00 -18.84 6.82
CA GLU A 134 5.16 -19.72 5.99
C GLU A 134 6.02 -20.61 5.08
N GLU A 135 7.05 -20.05 4.47
CA GLU A 135 8.01 -20.77 3.64
C GLU A 135 8.80 -21.81 4.44
N ALA A 136 9.33 -21.42 5.61
CA ALA A 136 10.05 -22.33 6.49
C ALA A 136 9.17 -23.49 6.96
N ALA A 137 7.90 -23.21 7.30
CA ALA A 137 6.93 -24.24 7.67
C ALA A 137 6.63 -25.19 6.49
N ARG A 138 6.53 -24.67 5.25
CA ARG A 138 6.32 -25.49 4.06
C ARG A 138 7.49 -26.45 3.83
N VAL A 139 8.73 -25.95 3.90
CA VAL A 139 9.94 -26.76 3.74
C VAL A 139 10.00 -27.85 4.81
N ALA A 140 9.79 -27.50 6.08
CA ALA A 140 9.79 -28.49 7.17
C ALA A 140 8.69 -29.55 7.01
N ALA A 141 7.51 -29.18 6.51
CA ALA A 141 6.43 -30.13 6.25
C ALA A 141 6.76 -31.09 5.09
N GLU A 142 7.45 -30.60 4.06
CA GLU A 142 7.92 -31.41 2.93
C GLU A 142 8.99 -32.42 3.39
N GLU A 143 9.99 -31.97 4.16
CA GLU A 143 11.03 -32.83 4.75
C GLU A 143 10.43 -33.90 5.68
N ALA A 144 9.48 -33.52 6.54
CA ALA A 144 8.81 -34.48 7.42
C ALA A 144 7.98 -35.51 6.64
N ALA A 145 7.34 -35.10 5.54
CA ALA A 145 6.58 -35.98 4.67
C ALA A 145 7.49 -36.92 3.85
N GLU A 146 8.72 -36.51 3.53
CA GLU A 146 9.73 -37.37 2.90
C GLU A 146 10.29 -38.38 3.90
N ALA A 147 10.68 -37.94 5.10
CA ALA A 147 11.15 -38.83 6.16
C ALA A 147 10.12 -39.89 6.53
N ALA A 148 8.85 -39.51 6.71
CA ALA A 148 7.78 -40.46 7.02
C ALA A 148 7.55 -41.48 5.89
N ARG A 149 7.77 -41.09 4.63
CA ARG A 149 7.68 -42.00 3.48
C ARG A 149 8.85 -42.98 3.45
N ALA A 150 10.06 -42.53 3.75
CA ALA A 150 11.25 -43.39 3.83
C ALA A 150 11.13 -44.42 4.97
N GLU A 151 10.70 -44.00 6.16
CA GLU A 151 10.46 -44.91 7.30
C GLU A 151 9.38 -45.94 7.01
N GLU A 152 8.32 -45.56 6.29
CA GLU A 152 7.28 -46.51 5.88
C GLU A 152 7.76 -47.51 4.84
N GLU A 153 8.64 -47.10 3.91
CA GLU A 153 9.26 -47.97 2.92
C GLU A 153 10.23 -48.97 3.56
N GLU A 154 11.10 -48.51 4.45
CA GLU A 154 12.05 -49.36 5.19
C GLU A 154 11.31 -50.42 6.03
N ARG A 155 10.25 -50.03 6.75
CA ARG A 155 9.40 -50.98 7.49
C ARG A 155 8.75 -52.03 6.58
N ARG A 156 8.34 -51.67 5.36
CA ARG A 156 7.75 -52.61 4.39
C ARG A 156 8.79 -53.56 3.81
N GLU A 157 10.05 -53.15 3.72
CA GLU A 157 11.15 -54.02 3.27
C GLU A 157 11.56 -55.01 4.37
N GLU A 158 11.59 -54.59 5.64
CA GLU A 158 11.90 -55.49 6.77
C GLU A 158 10.85 -56.58 7.01
N GLU A 159 9.60 -56.34 6.62
CA GLU A 159 8.49 -57.30 6.76
C GLU A 159 8.38 -58.33 5.60
N ARG A 160 9.29 -58.28 4.61
CA ARG A 160 9.21 -59.07 3.37
C ARG A 160 10.24 -60.20 3.28
#